data_AF-A0A957PUN6-F1
#
_entry.id   AF-A0A957PUN6-F1
#
_cell.length_a   1.000
_cell.length_b   1.000
_cell.length_c   1.000
_cell.angle_alpha   90.00
_cell.angle_beta   90.00
_cell.angle_gamma   90.00
#
_symmetry.space_group_name_H-M   'P 1'
#
loop_
_entity.id
_entity.type
_entity.pdbx_description
1 polymer ?
#
loop_
_entity_poly.entity_id
_entity_poly.type
_entity_poly.pdbx_seq_one_letter_code
_entity_poly.pdbx_strand_id
1 'polypeptide(L)'
;MTILIVSVTSLYFPLNRKLTGGFNLSTRLDNWIPLWPVWAAGLIWAAWKMDEDLFRSFASACLFVQVSAMLSFYFFPTYVKRPVLTAGNWATQILQMVYRNDGDYNAFPSGHVYQTALICLFYNQLYPNHTGVWIGIVVIVALSTLFTRQHYLVDPLGGLVIAWIGYRLGLYLFL
;
A
#
# COMPACT_ATOMS: atom_id res chain seq x y z
N MET A 1 13.83 -12.01 10.91
CA MET A 1 13.14 -10.83 10.32
C MET A 1 12.04 -11.25 9.36
N THR A 2 12.32 -12.04 8.33
CA THR A 2 11.35 -12.43 7.28
C THR A 2 10.11 -13.15 7.81
N ILE A 3 10.28 -14.14 8.71
CA ILE A 3 9.16 -14.87 9.33
C ILE A 3 8.23 -13.90 10.07
N LEU A 4 8.81 -12.95 10.83
CA LEU A 4 8.05 -11.94 11.57
C LEU A 4 7.24 -11.03 10.65
N ILE A 5 7.85 -10.57 9.54
CA ILE A 5 7.17 -9.77 8.52
C ILE A 5 5.96 -10.54 7.97
N VAL A 6 6.16 -11.79 7.54
CA VAL A 6 5.08 -12.64 7.00
C VAL A 6 3.96 -12.86 8.03
N SER A 7 4.31 -13.10 9.29
CA SER A 7 3.34 -13.24 10.38
C SER A 7 2.50 -11.97 10.57
N VAL A 8 3.12 -10.79 10.57
CA VAL A 8 2.39 -9.51 10.68
C VAL A 8 1.52 -9.27 9.45
N THR A 9 2.01 -9.53 8.23
CA THR A 9 1.22 -9.37 6.99
C THR A 9 -0.03 -10.25 7.01
N SER A 10 0.06 -11.46 7.58
CA SER A 10 -1.07 -12.41 7.63
C SER A 10 -2.29 -11.89 8.40
N LEU A 11 -2.09 -10.92 9.31
CA LEU A 11 -3.16 -10.29 10.08
C LEU A 11 -4.04 -9.35 9.24
N TYR A 12 -3.58 -8.96 8.04
CA TYR A 12 -4.36 -8.14 7.12
C TYR A 12 -5.71 -8.78 6.76
N PHE A 13 -5.72 -10.06 6.39
CA PHE A 13 -6.91 -10.75 5.92
C PHE A 13 -8.04 -10.85 6.96
N PRO A 14 -7.80 -11.27 8.22
CA PRO A 14 -8.85 -11.29 9.23
C PRO A 14 -9.36 -9.89 9.57
N LEU A 15 -8.50 -8.86 9.63
CA LEU A 15 -8.92 -7.49 9.91
C LEU A 15 -9.78 -6.93 8.78
N ASN A 16 -9.39 -7.14 7.53
CA ASN A 16 -10.14 -6.64 6.38
C ASN A 16 -11.53 -7.30 6.26
N ARG A 17 -11.65 -8.59 6.59
CA ARG A 17 -12.89 -9.35 6.32
C ARG A 17 -13.87 -9.44 7.49
N LYS A 18 -13.45 -9.07 8.71
CA LYS A 18 -14.25 -9.32 9.92
C LYS A 18 -14.63 -8.05 10.71
N LEU A 19 -14.12 -6.88 10.36
CA LEU A 19 -14.47 -5.61 11.02
C LEU A 19 -15.83 -5.06 10.54
N THR A 20 -16.55 -4.35 11.41
CA THR A 20 -17.83 -3.68 11.10
C THR A 20 -17.86 -2.26 11.72
N GLY A 21 -18.33 -1.24 10.98
CA GLY A 21 -18.38 0.18 11.42
C GLY A 21 -17.29 1.09 10.79
N GLY A 22 -17.18 2.39 11.16
CA GLY A 22 -16.04 3.26 10.79
C GLY A 22 -16.36 4.61 10.13
N PHE A 23 -15.33 5.36 9.76
CA PHE A 23 -15.42 6.71 9.16
C PHE A 23 -15.27 6.68 7.62
N ASN A 24 -16.02 7.53 6.91
CA ASN A 24 -15.94 7.73 5.45
C ASN A 24 -15.31 9.10 5.13
N LEU A 25 -14.23 9.12 4.35
CA LEU A 25 -13.39 10.31 4.11
C LEU A 25 -13.41 10.78 2.64
N SER A 26 -14.49 10.51 1.89
CA SER A 26 -14.59 10.88 0.46
C SER A 26 -14.73 12.39 0.19
N THR A 27 -14.27 12.84 -0.98
CA THR A 27 -14.41 14.21 -1.51
C THR A 27 -14.96 14.23 -2.95
N ARG A 28 -15.32 15.42 -3.46
CA ARG A 28 -15.87 15.57 -4.83
C ARG A 28 -14.89 15.23 -5.97
N LEU A 29 -13.59 15.24 -5.69
CA LEU A 29 -12.55 14.97 -6.69
C LEU A 29 -12.42 13.48 -7.05
N ASP A 30 -12.97 12.59 -6.23
CA ASP A 30 -12.83 11.13 -6.38
C ASP A 30 -13.57 10.56 -7.62
N ASN A 31 -14.28 11.38 -8.39
CA ASN A 31 -15.13 10.95 -9.51
C ASN A 31 -14.41 10.75 -10.87
N TRP A 32 -13.13 11.09 -11.01
CA TRP A 32 -12.48 11.31 -12.32
C TRP A 32 -11.29 10.38 -12.69
N ILE A 33 -11.32 9.09 -12.35
CA ILE A 33 -10.11 8.44 -11.78
C ILE A 33 -10.10 6.87 -12.16
N PRO A 34 -9.22 6.29 -13.07
CA PRO A 34 -9.17 4.84 -13.62
C PRO A 34 -8.05 3.70 -13.28
N LEU A 35 -8.35 2.39 -13.06
CA LEU A 35 -7.60 1.17 -12.47
C LEU A 35 -6.19 0.58 -12.89
N TRP A 36 -5.38 -0.09 -11.99
CA TRP A 36 -4.25 -1.09 -12.30
C TRP A 36 -3.59 -1.98 -11.15
N PRO A 37 -3.15 -3.29 -11.33
CA PRO A 37 -2.58 -4.17 -10.28
C PRO A 37 -1.14 -4.81 -10.45
N VAL A 38 -0.10 -4.46 -9.65
CA VAL A 38 1.35 -4.88 -9.85
C VAL A 38 2.11 -5.40 -8.58
N TRP A 39 1.46 -5.60 -7.43
CA TRP A 39 2.05 -5.61 -6.07
C TRP A 39 3.08 -6.69 -5.64
N ALA A 40 3.05 -7.95 -6.07
CA ALA A 40 3.85 -9.01 -5.41
C ALA A 40 5.32 -9.15 -5.86
N ALA A 41 5.65 -8.72 -7.08
CA ALA A 41 6.98 -8.92 -7.66
C ALA A 41 8.08 -8.03 -7.04
N GLY A 42 7.71 -6.87 -6.49
CA GLY A 42 8.66 -5.87 -6.01
C GLY A 42 9.44 -6.28 -4.76
N LEU A 43 8.81 -7.01 -3.82
CA LEU A 43 9.45 -7.44 -2.57
C LEU A 43 10.51 -8.52 -2.79
N ILE A 44 10.24 -9.48 -3.68
CA ILE A 44 11.20 -10.56 -4.02
C ILE A 44 12.39 -9.97 -4.76
N TRP A 45 12.14 -9.01 -5.65
CA TRP A 45 13.21 -8.30 -6.36
C TRP A 45 14.10 -7.49 -5.40
N ALA A 46 13.50 -6.80 -4.43
CA ALA A 46 14.22 -6.03 -3.41
C ALA A 46 15.23 -6.87 -2.62
N ALA A 47 14.81 -8.07 -2.20
CA ALA A 47 15.66 -8.99 -1.45
C ALA A 47 16.90 -9.48 -2.23
N TRP A 48 16.89 -9.38 -3.56
CA TRP A 48 17.98 -9.88 -4.39
C TRP A 48 19.02 -8.83 -4.77
N LYS A 49 18.69 -7.54 -4.68
CA LYS A 49 19.56 -6.44 -5.16
C LYS A 49 20.23 -5.61 -4.07
N MET A 50 19.71 -5.64 -2.85
CA MET A 50 20.26 -4.85 -1.73
C MET A 50 21.41 -5.60 -1.07
N ASP A 51 22.44 -4.86 -0.63
CA ASP A 51 23.43 -5.38 0.31
C ASP A 51 22.80 -5.64 1.68
N GLU A 52 23.58 -6.22 2.61
CA GLU A 52 23.05 -6.66 3.89
C GLU A 52 22.49 -5.51 4.73
N ASP A 53 23.17 -4.36 4.79
CA ASP A 53 22.77 -3.23 5.61
C ASP A 53 21.55 -2.52 5.00
N LEU A 54 21.54 -2.30 3.69
CA LEU A 54 20.40 -1.75 2.97
C LEU A 54 19.17 -2.68 3.05
N PHE A 55 19.38 -4.00 3.01
CA PHE A 55 18.30 -4.97 3.20
C PHE A 55 17.75 -4.95 4.62
N ARG A 56 18.60 -4.87 5.65
CA ARG A 56 18.18 -4.74 7.06
C ARG A 56 17.40 -3.43 7.28
N SER A 57 17.88 -2.35 6.68
CA SER A 57 17.21 -1.05 6.61
C SER A 57 15.82 -1.16 5.97
N PHE A 58 15.72 -1.78 4.79
CA PHE A 58 14.45 -2.02 4.08
C PHE A 58 13.49 -2.89 4.89
N ALA A 59 13.98 -3.99 5.47
CA ALA A 59 13.15 -4.93 6.22
C ALA A 59 12.62 -4.31 7.53
N SER A 60 13.41 -3.50 8.22
CA SER A 60 12.96 -2.77 9.41
C SER A 60 11.93 -1.70 9.06
N ALA A 61 12.11 -0.96 7.95
CA ALA A 61 11.12 -0.04 7.43
C ALA A 61 9.79 -0.75 7.08
N CYS A 62 9.87 -1.91 6.42
CA CYS A 62 8.71 -2.76 6.11
C CYS A 62 7.98 -3.22 7.37
N LEU A 63 8.70 -3.61 8.41
CA LEU A 63 8.10 -4.02 9.68
C LEU A 63 7.39 -2.85 10.36
N PHE A 64 8.05 -1.68 10.40
CA PHE A 64 7.49 -0.47 11.00
C PHE A 64 6.17 -0.05 10.33
N VAL A 65 6.14 0.06 9.00
CA VAL A 65 4.92 0.48 8.30
C VAL A 65 3.78 -0.52 8.46
N GLN A 66 4.09 -1.83 8.49
CA GLN A 66 3.09 -2.86 8.67
C GLN A 66 2.51 -2.85 10.07
N VAL A 67 3.34 -2.74 11.12
CA VAL A 67 2.85 -2.63 12.49
C VAL A 67 2.00 -1.36 12.65
N SER A 68 2.47 -0.23 12.12
CA SER A 68 1.74 1.05 12.17
C SER A 68 0.38 0.96 11.45
N ALA A 69 0.34 0.33 10.28
CA ALA A 69 -0.89 0.10 9.54
C ALA A 69 -1.82 -0.85 10.29
N MET A 70 -1.34 -1.97 10.83
CA MET A 70 -2.15 -2.90 11.63
C MET A 70 -2.76 -2.23 12.87
N LEU A 71 -1.99 -1.40 13.58
CA LEU A 71 -2.49 -0.62 14.70
C LEU A 71 -3.57 0.36 14.25
N SER A 72 -3.37 1.03 13.11
CA SER A 72 -4.38 1.94 12.53
C SER A 72 -5.65 1.19 12.16
N PHE A 73 -5.54 0.05 11.48
CA PHE A 73 -6.69 -0.78 11.10
C PHE A 73 -7.46 -1.31 12.31
N TYR A 74 -6.76 -1.66 13.38
CA TYR A 74 -7.36 -2.19 14.60
C TYR A 74 -8.04 -1.10 15.44
N PHE A 75 -7.35 0.01 15.72
CA PHE A 75 -7.85 1.07 16.59
C PHE A 75 -8.72 2.11 15.88
N PHE A 76 -8.52 2.32 14.58
CA PHE A 76 -9.22 3.30 13.75
C PHE A 76 -9.68 2.67 12.44
N PRO A 77 -10.63 1.71 12.47
CA PRO A 77 -11.08 1.03 11.29
C PRO A 77 -11.77 1.98 10.30
N THR A 78 -11.25 2.04 9.09
CA THR A 78 -11.78 2.82 7.97
C THR A 78 -12.19 1.91 6.83
N TYR A 79 -13.19 2.32 6.06
CA TYR A 79 -13.70 1.56 4.91
C TYR A 79 -14.02 2.46 3.72
N VAL A 80 -14.12 1.85 2.53
CA VAL A 80 -14.49 2.53 1.28
C VAL A 80 -15.83 2.03 0.76
N LYS A 81 -16.78 2.94 0.57
CA LYS A 81 -18.04 2.61 -0.09
C LYS A 81 -17.79 2.39 -1.58
N ARG A 82 -17.85 1.13 -2.00
CA ARG A 82 -17.68 0.73 -3.40
C ARG A 82 -18.99 0.89 -4.18
N PRO A 83 -18.94 1.36 -5.43
CA PRO A 83 -20.13 1.43 -6.27
C PRO A 83 -20.63 0.03 -6.64
N VAL A 84 -21.94 -0.09 -6.87
CA VAL A 84 -22.52 -1.31 -7.45
C VAL A 84 -22.07 -1.39 -8.91
N LEU A 85 -21.32 -2.44 -9.24
CA LEU A 85 -20.84 -2.68 -10.60
C LEU A 85 -21.89 -3.49 -11.36
N THR A 86 -22.56 -2.87 -12.32
CA THR A 86 -23.38 -3.59 -13.31
C THR A 86 -22.49 -4.47 -14.18
N ALA A 87 -22.98 -5.67 -14.55
CA ALA A 87 -22.25 -6.54 -15.46
C ALA A 87 -21.94 -5.79 -16.77
N GLY A 88 -20.66 -5.75 -17.15
CA GLY A 88 -20.16 -4.92 -18.24
C GLY A 88 -18.97 -5.56 -18.96
N ASN A 89 -18.12 -4.73 -19.56
CA ASN A 89 -16.92 -5.13 -20.28
C ASN A 89 -15.86 -5.83 -19.39
N TRP A 90 -14.76 -6.26 -20.01
CA TRP A 90 -13.65 -6.96 -19.34
C TRP A 90 -13.09 -6.17 -18.13
N ALA A 91 -13.04 -4.84 -18.19
CA ALA A 91 -12.51 -4.02 -17.09
C ALA A 91 -13.41 -4.08 -15.85
N THR A 92 -14.73 -4.03 -16.03
CA THR A 92 -15.70 -4.27 -14.94
C THR A 92 -15.59 -5.67 -14.35
N GLN A 93 -15.30 -6.70 -15.16
CA GLN A 93 -15.11 -8.07 -14.66
C GLN A 93 -13.86 -8.19 -13.79
N ILE A 94 -12.75 -7.58 -14.22
CA ILE A 94 -11.53 -7.50 -13.43
C ILE A 94 -11.80 -6.77 -12.12
N LEU A 95 -12.47 -5.62 -12.16
CA LEU A 95 -12.77 -4.86 -10.94
C LEU A 95 -13.69 -5.62 -9.98
N GLN A 96 -14.70 -6.33 -10.50
CA GLN A 96 -15.53 -7.24 -9.69
C GLN A 96 -14.68 -8.34 -9.04
N MET A 97 -13.70 -8.91 -9.75
CA MET A 97 -12.78 -9.89 -9.16
C MET A 97 -11.93 -9.27 -8.05
N VAL A 98 -11.42 -8.04 -8.24
CA VAL A 98 -10.70 -7.31 -7.18
C VAL A 98 -11.61 -7.10 -5.96
N TYR A 99 -12.84 -6.61 -6.16
CA TYR A 99 -13.79 -6.36 -5.07
C TYR A 99 -14.23 -7.63 -4.33
N ARG A 100 -14.19 -8.80 -4.98
CA ARG A 100 -14.47 -10.09 -4.33
C ARG A 100 -13.30 -10.58 -3.49
N ASN A 101 -12.07 -10.26 -3.91
CA ASN A 101 -10.85 -10.79 -3.28
C ASN A 101 -10.36 -9.91 -2.13
N ASP A 102 -10.53 -8.59 -2.24
CA ASP A 102 -10.17 -7.61 -1.22
C ASP A 102 -11.43 -7.07 -0.54
N GLY A 103 -11.46 -7.06 0.79
CA GLY A 103 -12.57 -6.48 1.54
C GLY A 103 -12.56 -4.95 1.43
N ASP A 104 -13.62 -4.28 1.88
CA ASP A 104 -13.77 -2.84 1.83
C ASP A 104 -13.20 -2.10 3.05
N TYR A 105 -12.66 -2.83 4.03
CA TYR A 105 -11.99 -2.30 5.23
C TYR A 105 -10.47 -2.20 5.02
N ASN A 106 -9.75 -1.78 6.06
CA ASN A 106 -8.30 -1.53 6.03
C ASN A 106 -7.90 -0.46 5.01
N ALA A 107 -8.76 0.55 4.82
CA ALA A 107 -8.51 1.61 3.83
C ALA A 107 -7.32 2.52 4.24
N PHE A 108 -7.36 3.15 5.40
CA PHE A 108 -6.33 4.04 5.89
C PHE A 108 -5.36 3.34 6.86
N PRO A 109 -4.03 3.45 6.67
CA PRO A 109 -3.32 4.01 5.52
C PRO A 109 -3.22 3.02 4.36
N SER A 110 -3.06 3.51 3.12
CA SER A 110 -3.11 2.65 1.93
C SER A 110 -1.93 1.67 1.85
N GLY A 111 -2.26 0.38 1.99
CA GLY A 111 -1.42 -0.81 1.75
C GLY A 111 -0.52 -0.69 0.52
N HIS A 112 -1.18 -0.45 -0.60
CA HIS A 112 -0.56 -0.33 -1.91
C HIS A 112 0.48 0.77 -1.96
N VAL A 113 0.15 1.95 -1.40
CA VAL A 113 1.03 3.12 -1.50
C VAL A 113 2.22 3.02 -0.58
N TYR A 114 2.05 2.63 0.69
CA TYR A 114 3.21 2.57 1.58
C TYR A 114 4.23 1.52 1.13
N GLN A 115 3.78 0.37 0.60
CA GLN A 115 4.68 -0.66 0.09
C GLN A 115 5.41 -0.21 -1.17
N THR A 116 4.68 0.33 -2.15
CA THR A 116 5.28 0.83 -3.39
C THR A 116 6.26 1.96 -3.11
N ALA A 117 5.91 2.90 -2.23
CA ALA A 117 6.79 4.00 -1.84
C ALA A 117 8.07 3.51 -1.17
N LEU A 118 7.98 2.55 -0.22
CA LEU A 118 9.18 1.96 0.38
C LEU A 118 10.08 1.30 -0.66
N ILE A 119 9.52 0.46 -1.53
CA ILE A 119 10.31 -0.20 -2.59
C ILE A 119 11.00 0.88 -3.44
N CYS A 120 10.27 1.88 -3.91
CA CYS A 120 10.80 2.96 -4.74
C CYS A 120 11.89 3.79 -4.04
N LEU A 121 11.73 4.12 -2.76
CA LEU A 121 12.71 4.89 -1.98
C LEU A 121 14.02 4.12 -1.79
N PHE A 122 13.94 2.83 -1.48
CA PHE A 122 15.13 1.99 -1.33
C PHE A 122 15.79 1.65 -2.67
N TYR A 123 15.02 1.46 -3.74
CA TYR A 123 15.56 1.31 -5.09
C TYR A 123 16.22 2.58 -5.61
N ASN A 124 15.77 3.76 -5.17
CA ASN A 124 16.44 5.00 -5.52
C ASN A 124 17.85 5.11 -4.92
N GLN A 125 18.15 4.42 -3.81
CA GLN A 125 19.52 4.33 -3.27
C GLN A 125 20.43 3.52 -4.20
N LEU A 126 19.89 2.48 -4.84
CA LEU A 126 20.62 1.66 -5.81
C LEU A 126 20.73 2.32 -7.19
N TYR A 127 19.71 3.09 -7.58
CA TYR A 127 19.57 3.66 -8.93
C TYR A 127 19.13 5.15 -8.88
N PRO A 128 19.97 6.06 -8.37
CA PRO A 128 19.60 7.46 -8.11
C PRO A 128 19.23 8.25 -9.38
N ASN A 129 19.82 7.89 -10.52
CA ASN A 129 19.51 8.50 -11.82
C ASN A 129 18.07 8.23 -12.31
N HIS A 130 17.33 7.34 -11.66
CA HIS A 130 15.98 6.94 -12.03
C HIS A 130 14.90 7.51 -11.08
N THR A 131 15.23 8.53 -10.28
CA THR A 131 14.30 9.16 -9.32
C THR A 131 12.93 9.47 -9.95
N GLY A 132 12.89 10.02 -11.16
CA GLY A 132 11.63 10.32 -11.86
C GLY A 132 10.77 9.08 -12.16
N VAL A 133 11.39 7.94 -12.48
CA VAL A 133 10.69 6.67 -12.70
C VAL A 133 10.07 6.17 -11.41
N TRP A 134 10.81 6.21 -10.30
CA TRP A 134 10.33 5.80 -8.99
C TRP A 134 9.16 6.65 -8.50
N ILE A 135 9.24 7.98 -8.66
CA ILE A 135 8.14 8.89 -8.37
C ILE A 135 6.92 8.56 -9.24
N GLY A 136 7.13 8.35 -10.55
CA GLY A 136 6.07 7.99 -11.48
C GLY A 136 5.33 6.72 -11.07
N ILE A 137 6.05 5.67 -10.65
CA ILE A 137 5.46 4.41 -10.17
C ILE A 137 4.58 4.64 -8.94
N VAL A 138 5.09 5.37 -7.94
CA VAL A 138 4.32 5.68 -6.71
C VAL A 138 3.04 6.45 -7.06
N VAL A 139 3.14 7.44 -7.94
CA VAL A 139 1.98 8.25 -8.39
C VAL A 139 0.98 7.38 -9.13
N ILE A 140 1.42 6.54 -10.08
CA ILE A 140 0.52 5.66 -10.84
C ILE A 140 -0.22 4.68 -9.92
N VAL A 141 0.47 4.09 -8.93
CA VAL A 141 -0.17 3.18 -7.96
C VAL A 141 -1.14 3.93 -7.04
N ALA A 142 -0.75 5.09 -6.52
CA ALA A 142 -1.62 5.91 -5.67
C ALA A 142 -2.86 6.41 -6.44
N LEU A 143 -2.71 6.74 -7.71
CA LEU A 143 -3.85 7.08 -8.55
C LEU A 143 -4.72 5.84 -8.78
N SER A 144 -4.14 4.70 -9.19
CA SER A 144 -4.86 3.43 -9.37
C SER A 144 -5.76 3.07 -8.18
N THR A 145 -5.30 3.26 -6.94
CA THR A 145 -6.11 2.94 -5.75
C THR A 145 -7.32 3.84 -5.53
N LEU A 146 -7.21 5.13 -5.88
CA LEU A 146 -8.36 6.04 -5.89
C LEU A 146 -9.31 5.64 -7.02
N PHE A 147 -8.68 5.34 -8.15
CA PHE A 147 -9.30 5.06 -9.42
C PHE A 147 -10.18 3.80 -9.41
N THR A 148 -9.76 2.84 -8.60
CA THR A 148 -10.45 1.59 -8.30
C THR A 148 -11.52 1.70 -7.23
N ARG A 149 -11.66 2.84 -6.55
CA ARG A 149 -12.37 2.94 -5.27
C ARG A 149 -11.91 1.86 -4.26
N GLN A 150 -10.61 1.59 -4.24
CA GLN A 150 -9.98 0.86 -3.13
C GLN A 150 -9.68 1.79 -1.96
N HIS A 151 -9.47 3.08 -2.24
CA HIS A 151 -9.03 4.07 -1.27
C HIS A 151 -9.68 5.43 -1.52
N TYR A 152 -9.83 6.23 -0.46
CA TYR A 152 -10.09 7.68 -0.53
C TYR A 152 -8.77 8.46 -0.48
N LEU A 153 -8.78 9.74 -0.87
CA LEU A 153 -7.58 10.57 -1.02
C LEU A 153 -6.65 10.61 0.21
N VAL A 154 -7.20 10.51 1.41
CA VAL A 154 -6.43 10.51 2.66
C VAL A 154 -5.62 9.23 2.86
N ASP A 155 -6.05 8.10 2.31
CA ASP A 155 -5.39 6.81 2.47
C ASP A 155 -4.04 6.73 1.78
N PRO A 156 -3.87 7.11 0.49
CA PRO A 156 -2.56 7.15 -0.15
C PRO A 156 -1.66 8.21 0.49
N LEU A 157 -2.20 9.35 0.94
CA LEU A 157 -1.42 10.36 1.67
C LEU A 157 -0.87 9.79 2.99
N GLY A 158 -1.71 9.09 3.75
CA GLY A 158 -1.29 8.36 4.94
C GLY A 158 -0.21 7.33 4.61
N GLY A 159 -0.40 6.58 3.52
CA GLY A 159 0.58 5.62 3.01
C GLY A 159 1.95 6.24 2.71
N LEU A 160 1.98 7.39 2.04
CA LEU A 160 3.21 8.13 1.76
C LEU A 160 3.90 8.60 3.04
N VAL A 161 3.14 9.15 3.99
CA VAL A 161 3.68 9.64 5.27
C VAL A 161 4.33 8.51 6.05
N ILE A 162 3.63 7.38 6.24
CA ILE A 162 4.19 6.27 7.01
C ILE A 162 5.37 5.62 6.29
N ALA A 163 5.36 5.56 4.95
CA ALA A 163 6.48 5.05 4.17
C ALA A 163 7.71 5.94 4.33
N TRP A 164 7.55 7.27 4.29
CA TRP A 164 8.65 8.19 4.51
C TRP A 164 9.24 8.06 5.92
N ILE A 165 8.40 7.98 6.95
CA ILE A 165 8.86 7.78 8.34
C ILE A 165 9.59 6.43 8.46
N GLY A 166 8.99 5.35 7.95
CA GLY A 166 9.59 4.02 7.97
C GLY A 166 10.93 3.96 7.23
N TYR A 167 11.03 4.61 6.08
CA TYR A 167 12.27 4.75 5.32
C TYR A 167 13.36 5.44 6.14
N ARG A 168 13.06 6.61 6.72
CA ARG A 168 14.02 7.37 7.53
C ARG A 168 14.46 6.61 8.78
N LEU A 169 13.54 5.90 9.43
CA LEU A 169 13.84 5.03 10.56
C LEU A 169 14.76 3.89 10.14
N GLY A 170 14.44 3.21 9.03
CA GLY A 170 15.23 2.10 8.52
C GLY A 170 16.66 2.54 8.21
N LEU A 171 16.84 3.69 7.55
CA LEU A 171 18.18 4.24 7.29
C LEU A 171 18.91 4.49 8.61
N TYR A 172 18.33 5.27 9.52
CA TYR A 172 18.94 5.61 10.81
C TYR A 172 19.42 4.39 11.63
N LEU A 173 18.73 3.25 11.54
CA LEU A 173 19.07 2.05 12.31
C LEU A 173 20.24 1.26 11.73
N PHE A 174 20.54 1.37 10.43
CA PHE A 174 21.45 0.45 9.74
C PHE A 174 22.42 1.12 8.75
N LEU A 175 22.27 2.42 8.45
CA LEU A 175 23.09 3.20 7.52
C LEU A 175 23.40 4.60 8.09
#